data_AF-A2E3Y3-F1
#
_entry.id   AF-A2E3Y3-F1
#
_cell.length_a   1.000
_cell.length_b   1.000
_cell.length_c   1.000
_cell.angle_alpha   90.00
_cell.angle_beta   90.00
_cell.angle_gamma   90.00
#
_symmetry.space_group_name_H-M   'P 1'
#
loop_
_entity.id
_entity.type
_entity.pdbx_description
1 polymer ?
#
loop_
_entity_poly.entity_id
_entity_poly.type
_entity_poly.pdbx_seq_one_letter_code
_entity_poly.pdbx_strand_id
1 'polypeptide(L)'
;MNDKQYEYEVDLAARVRGLLDTKPDIAEWIQNCTEQLAETGEIDKEQYDFLIEYLLKFDLDLRQEIISVQKYDENGEQLMALIFESENQVEVLEEEDEDDDSMDIDFTSSKKEEVYVLPPCLDIDYFIKEQDFKVKKVAETLVVNEDFAYFILKYSDWDVTKAINNYLANPDSTLSKISAKSSQVKENLGLRLCGRGDCVNCCEEDVELYSLHCGHQFCLECWKMHISNQVDRGNTNIICMECNCSAPITRRDVKNLMGEDVYESYTNFLIESQISENPNLKHCINPRCQKILTSNAIGYCLVAECECGARMCWRCGEIAHDPITCENKEKWLNIANADKITAEWVHQNTKLCPKCHARIEKNGGCNHMTCYSCHYEFCWICGHEWASHGGDFYNCNRYKPEKNQGKNEHITDNVDRLAHYFERFSNHIKSRETEEKMRGEYQTRLLKLLTTHAQYPIEEREALKLLKKLFHQIDFARTILTWSYPHAYYMKYGSPELSVFEYVQRDVEKFVDQLTDMVENQTGLCANDFRVPMLAVEKNVETLLKHVSHSYSN
;
A
#
# COMPACT_ATOMS: atom_id res chain seq x y z
N MET A 1 37.36 8.14 4.52
CA MET A 1 36.31 7.37 5.23
C MET A 1 36.26 5.95 4.70
N ASN A 2 35.48 5.06 5.31
CA ASN A 2 35.17 3.75 4.74
C ASN A 2 34.17 3.96 3.58
N ASP A 3 34.31 3.32 2.41
CA ASP A 3 33.46 3.57 1.22
C ASP A 3 31.96 3.48 1.54
N LYS A 4 31.58 2.58 2.45
CA LYS A 4 30.19 2.42 2.93
C LYS A 4 29.62 3.65 3.68
N GLN A 5 30.48 4.43 4.33
CA GLN A 5 30.06 5.64 5.05
C GLN A 5 29.80 6.78 4.06
N TYR A 6 30.64 6.90 3.03
CA TYR A 6 30.46 7.88 1.96
C TYR A 6 29.19 7.58 1.14
N GLU A 7 28.96 6.32 0.76
CA GLU A 7 27.71 5.91 0.10
C GLU A 7 26.46 6.24 0.95
N TYR A 8 26.55 6.06 2.27
CA TYR A 8 25.45 6.40 3.18
C TYR A 8 25.20 7.91 3.26
N GLU A 9 26.25 8.72 3.29
CA GLU A 9 26.14 10.19 3.30
C GLU A 9 25.59 10.74 1.98
N VAL A 10 25.94 10.13 0.84
CA VAL A 10 25.39 10.47 -0.48
C VAL A 10 23.89 10.17 -0.55
N ASP A 11 23.45 9.00 -0.07
CA ASP A 11 22.01 8.64 -0.01
C ASP A 11 21.24 9.59 0.92
N LEU A 12 21.79 9.88 2.10
CA LEU A 12 21.20 10.80 3.05
C LEU A 12 21.10 12.21 2.47
N ALA A 13 22.15 12.70 1.81
CA ALA A 13 22.16 14.02 1.17
C ALA A 13 21.10 14.13 0.08
N ALA A 14 20.94 13.11 -0.76
CA ALA A 14 19.91 13.09 -1.82
C ALA A 14 18.50 13.14 -1.23
N ARG A 15 18.24 12.40 -0.14
CA ARG A 15 16.95 12.40 0.56
C ARG A 15 16.64 13.76 1.20
N VAL A 16 17.64 14.39 1.82
CA VAL A 16 17.50 15.73 2.40
C VAL A 16 17.23 16.76 1.31
N ARG A 17 18.01 16.75 0.22
CA ARG A 17 17.83 17.65 -0.93
C ARG A 17 16.42 17.55 -1.52
N GLY A 18 15.96 16.32 -1.79
CA GLY A 18 14.61 16.09 -2.30
C GLY A 18 13.50 16.61 -1.38
N LEU A 19 13.71 16.61 -0.06
CA LEU A 19 12.78 17.23 0.88
C LEU A 19 12.85 18.76 0.80
N LEU A 20 14.05 19.34 0.80
CA LEU A 20 14.26 20.79 0.76
C LEU A 20 13.71 21.42 -0.53
N ASP A 21 13.86 20.77 -1.68
CA ASP A 21 13.37 21.23 -2.98
C ASP A 21 11.83 21.35 -3.04
N THR A 22 11.12 20.61 -2.20
CA THR A 22 9.65 20.69 -2.10
C THR A 22 9.14 21.82 -1.20
N LYS A 23 10.04 22.60 -0.58
CA LYS A 23 9.72 23.60 0.46
C LYS A 23 10.04 25.02 -0.02
N PRO A 24 9.04 25.76 -0.53
CA PRO A 24 9.27 27.11 -1.07
C PRO A 24 9.63 28.14 0.00
N ASP A 25 9.38 27.86 1.29
CA ASP A 25 9.64 28.75 2.42
C ASP A 25 11.11 28.86 2.83
N ILE A 26 11.99 28.03 2.26
CA ILE A 26 13.45 28.06 2.50
C ILE A 26 14.29 28.14 1.22
N ALA A 27 13.66 28.33 0.06
CA ALA A 27 14.35 28.36 -1.23
C ALA A 27 15.47 29.42 -1.29
N GLU A 28 15.25 30.59 -0.68
CA GLU A 28 16.26 31.67 -0.59
C GLU A 28 17.44 31.29 0.31
N TRP A 29 17.19 30.53 1.39
CA TRP A 29 18.25 30.04 2.27
C TRP A 29 19.09 28.94 1.58
N ILE A 30 18.44 28.01 0.87
CA ILE A 30 19.10 26.98 0.06
C ILE A 30 20.01 27.63 -0.98
N GLN A 31 19.50 28.62 -1.71
CA GLN A 31 20.27 29.32 -2.74
C GLN A 31 21.52 29.99 -2.14
N ASN A 32 21.38 30.65 -0.98
CA ASN A 32 22.51 31.28 -0.29
C ASN A 32 23.58 30.26 0.15
N CYS A 33 23.17 29.10 0.68
CA CYS A 33 24.10 28.03 1.04
C CYS A 33 24.84 27.47 -0.19
N THR A 34 24.15 27.29 -1.32
CA THR A 34 24.75 26.83 -2.57
C THR A 34 25.75 27.86 -3.13
N GLU A 35 25.41 29.15 -3.12
CA GLU A 35 26.31 30.22 -3.57
C GLU A 35 27.54 30.33 -2.67
N GLN A 36 27.38 30.26 -1.35
CA GLN A 36 28.49 30.27 -0.40
C GLN A 36 29.43 29.08 -0.62
N LEU A 37 28.89 27.86 -0.74
CA LEU A 37 29.70 26.67 -0.99
C LEU A 37 30.50 26.78 -2.30
N ALA A 38 29.91 27.37 -3.35
CA ALA A 38 30.59 27.59 -4.62
C ALA A 38 31.74 28.62 -4.52
N GLU A 39 31.66 29.58 -3.60
CA GLU A 39 32.66 30.64 -3.39
C GLU A 39 33.76 30.24 -2.40
N THR A 40 33.41 29.59 -1.28
CA THR A 40 34.33 29.31 -0.17
C THR A 40 34.75 27.84 -0.08
N GLY A 41 34.01 26.93 -0.71
CA GLY A 41 34.22 25.48 -0.56
C GLY A 41 33.84 24.93 0.82
N GLU A 42 33.27 25.75 1.69
CA GLU A 42 32.94 25.41 3.08
C GLU A 42 31.59 26.02 3.48
N ILE A 43 30.76 25.24 4.19
CA ILE A 43 29.52 25.71 4.82
C ILE A 43 29.75 25.80 6.32
N ASP A 44 29.33 26.91 6.93
CA ASP A 44 29.53 27.13 8.36
C ASP A 44 28.58 26.30 9.23
N LYS A 45 28.98 26.14 10.49
CA LYS A 45 28.23 25.36 11.50
C LYS A 45 26.86 25.94 11.83
N GLU A 46 26.66 27.25 11.73
CA GLU A 46 25.36 27.88 12.02
C GLU A 46 24.32 27.47 10.97
N GLN A 47 24.73 27.33 9.71
CA GLN A 47 23.88 26.83 8.63
C GLN A 47 23.53 25.35 8.80
N TYR A 48 24.48 24.53 9.24
CA TYR A 48 24.20 23.12 9.56
C TYR A 48 23.22 22.97 10.72
N ASP A 49 23.44 23.71 11.82
CA ASP A 49 22.56 23.67 12.99
C ASP A 49 21.15 24.17 12.62
N PHE A 50 21.05 25.21 11.77
CA PHE A 50 19.78 25.67 11.23
C PHE A 50 19.06 24.60 10.39
N LEU A 51 19.78 23.87 9.53
CA LEU A 51 19.21 22.76 8.76
C LEU A 51 18.62 21.69 9.68
N ILE A 52 19.35 21.31 10.73
CA ILE A 52 18.89 20.34 11.73
C ILE A 52 17.64 20.83 12.46
N GLU A 53 17.60 22.10 12.86
CA GLU A 53 16.42 22.71 13.48
C GLU A 53 15.24 22.87 12.52
N TYR A 54 15.51 23.05 11.23
CA TYR A 54 14.47 23.13 10.22
C TYR A 54 13.85 21.75 9.97
N LEU A 55 14.69 20.72 9.78
CA LEU A 55 14.24 19.34 9.59
C LEU A 55 13.44 18.82 10.79
N LEU A 56 13.74 19.28 12.01
CA LEU A 56 12.95 18.99 13.22
C LEU A 56 11.44 19.29 13.08
N LYS A 57 11.06 20.25 12.22
CA LYS A 57 9.66 20.63 12.02
C LYS A 57 8.92 19.71 11.05
N PHE A 58 9.65 18.93 10.24
CA PHE A 58 9.09 18.22 9.09
C PHE A 58 9.43 16.73 9.04
N ASP A 59 10.61 16.32 9.50
CA ASP A 59 11.06 14.92 9.51
C ASP A 59 12.04 14.63 10.67
N LEU A 60 11.54 13.90 11.66
CA LEU A 60 12.30 13.50 12.85
C LEU A 60 13.29 12.36 12.59
N ASP A 61 13.08 11.57 11.54
CA ASP A 61 13.90 10.40 11.23
C ASP A 61 15.16 10.83 10.46
N LEU A 62 15.01 11.70 9.45
CA LEU A 62 16.14 12.33 8.76
C LEU A 62 17.08 13.06 9.74
N ARG A 63 16.52 13.71 10.76
CA ARG A 63 17.30 14.35 11.82
C ARG A 63 18.19 13.35 12.57
N GLN A 64 17.67 12.18 12.95
CA GLN A 64 18.47 11.20 13.71
C GLN A 64 19.60 10.64 12.84
N GLU A 65 19.34 10.46 11.55
CA GLU A 65 20.35 10.04 10.58
C GLU A 65 21.44 11.11 10.42
N ILE A 66 21.09 12.39 10.27
CA ILE A 66 22.07 13.47 10.16
C ILE A 66 22.90 13.64 11.45
N ILE A 67 22.26 13.58 12.63
CA ILE A 67 22.97 13.62 13.92
C ILE A 67 23.89 12.40 14.07
N SER A 68 23.54 11.25 13.48
CA SER A 68 24.40 10.07 13.51
C SER A 68 25.66 10.25 12.65
N VAL A 69 25.56 10.99 11.55
CA VAL A 69 26.69 11.38 10.68
C VAL A 69 27.61 12.39 11.38
N GLN A 70 27.06 13.31 12.19
CA GLN A 70 27.84 14.28 12.97
C GLN A 70 28.86 13.65 13.95
N LYS A 71 28.70 12.36 14.29
CA LYS A 71 29.69 11.63 15.10
C LYS A 71 31.00 11.36 14.36
N TYR A 72 30.99 11.48 13.03
CA TYR A 72 32.09 11.19 12.13
C TYR A 72 32.55 12.41 11.34
N ASP A 73 31.65 13.37 11.11
CA ASP A 73 31.90 14.69 10.53
C ASP A 73 31.61 15.76 11.60
N GLU A 74 32.65 16.17 12.35
CA GLU A 74 32.51 16.96 13.59
C GLU A 74 31.82 18.33 13.38
N ASN A 75 31.70 18.80 12.13
CA ASN A 75 31.01 20.03 11.76
C ASN A 75 29.90 19.85 10.70
N GLY A 76 29.70 18.65 10.15
CA GLY A 76 28.71 18.41 9.11
C GLY A 76 29.08 18.98 7.73
N GLU A 77 30.34 19.41 7.54
CA GLU A 77 30.83 20.09 6.34
C GLU A 77 30.70 19.22 5.10
N GLN A 78 31.01 17.92 5.21
CA GLN A 78 30.96 16.99 4.10
C GLN A 78 29.53 16.66 3.70
N LEU A 79 28.65 16.44 4.68
CA LEU A 79 27.25 16.20 4.39
C LEU A 79 26.59 17.45 3.78
N MET A 80 26.92 18.65 4.24
CA MET A 80 26.43 19.89 3.65
C MET A 80 26.95 20.09 2.23
N ALA A 81 28.22 19.78 1.97
CA ALA A 81 28.77 19.77 0.63
C ALA A 81 27.96 18.83 -0.27
N LEU A 82 27.73 17.59 0.16
CA LEU A 82 26.91 16.63 -0.60
C LEU A 82 25.44 17.09 -0.79
N ILE A 83 24.86 17.83 0.17
CA ILE A 83 23.50 18.35 0.05
C ILE A 83 23.42 19.49 -0.98
N PHE A 84 24.44 20.36 -1.04
CA PHE A 84 24.39 21.59 -1.84
C PHE A 84 25.34 21.61 -3.06
N GLU A 85 26.12 20.56 -3.29
CA GLU A 85 26.98 20.40 -4.48
C GLU A 85 26.13 20.27 -5.76
N SER A 86 26.45 21.12 -6.74
CA SER A 86 25.91 21.06 -8.09
C SER A 86 26.45 19.82 -8.82
N GLU A 87 25.63 19.14 -9.63
CA GLU A 87 25.86 17.86 -10.33
C GLU A 87 27.13 17.74 -11.22
N ASN A 88 28.09 18.67 -11.18
CA ASN A 88 29.18 18.81 -12.15
C ASN A 88 30.57 18.29 -11.71
N GLN A 89 30.71 17.51 -10.64
CA GLN A 89 32.02 16.94 -10.25
C GLN A 89 31.96 15.48 -9.76
N VAL A 90 31.30 14.60 -10.51
CA VAL A 90 31.63 13.17 -10.44
C VAL A 90 32.63 12.88 -11.56
N GLU A 91 33.93 13.05 -11.28
CA GLU A 91 34.98 12.47 -12.12
C GLU A 91 34.85 10.95 -12.06
N VAL A 92 34.33 10.38 -13.15
CA VAL A 92 34.41 8.95 -13.43
C VAL A 92 35.88 8.65 -13.73
N LEU A 93 36.50 7.79 -12.93
CA LEU A 93 37.76 7.14 -13.28
C LEU A 93 37.48 6.20 -14.46
N GLU A 94 37.60 6.71 -15.68
CA GLU A 94 37.60 5.91 -16.90
C GLU A 94 38.98 5.27 -17.07
N GLU A 95 39.00 3.94 -17.17
CA GLU A 95 40.16 3.17 -17.63
C GLU A 95 40.47 3.56 -19.07
N GLU A 96 41.76 3.83 -19.33
CA GLU A 96 42.32 4.12 -20.65
C GLU A 96 42.05 2.96 -21.62
N ASP A 97 41.39 3.23 -22.75
CA ASP A 97 41.59 2.48 -23.99
C ASP A 97 41.58 3.44 -25.19
N GLU A 98 42.66 3.36 -25.97
CA GLU A 98 43.06 4.23 -27.07
C GLU A 98 42.20 4.07 -28.35
N ASP A 99 42.00 5.21 -29.03
CA ASP A 99 41.87 5.46 -30.47
C ASP A 99 40.79 4.74 -31.33
N ASP A 100 39.85 5.52 -31.91
CA ASP A 100 39.89 5.89 -33.36
C ASP A 100 38.72 6.83 -33.74
N ASP A 101 39.03 7.74 -34.67
CA ASP A 101 38.31 8.93 -35.13
C ASP A 101 36.89 8.70 -35.73
N SER A 102 35.94 9.61 -35.45
CA SER A 102 35.41 10.58 -36.47
C SER A 102 34.09 11.28 -36.13
N MET A 103 34.15 12.61 -36.26
CA MET A 103 33.16 13.59 -36.76
C MET A 103 31.85 13.86 -36.00
N ASP A 104 31.82 15.06 -35.43
CA ASP A 104 30.68 15.85 -34.93
C ASP A 104 29.44 15.85 -35.84
N ILE A 105 28.27 15.55 -35.25
CA ILE A 105 27.01 16.25 -35.57
C ILE A 105 26.24 16.50 -34.26
N ASP A 106 26.21 17.76 -33.86
CA ASP A 106 25.39 18.34 -32.80
C ASP A 106 23.89 18.23 -33.12
N PHE A 107 23.15 17.51 -32.27
CA PHE A 107 21.73 17.78 -31.99
C PHE A 107 21.31 16.97 -30.77
N THR A 108 21.08 17.61 -29.61
CA THR A 108 19.95 17.27 -28.72
C THR A 108 19.87 18.24 -27.53
N SER A 109 18.89 19.13 -27.58
CA SER A 109 18.27 19.69 -26.38
C SER A 109 17.46 18.57 -25.70
N SER A 110 18.12 17.79 -24.85
CA SER A 110 17.47 16.77 -24.02
C SER A 110 16.96 17.42 -22.73
N LYS A 111 15.67 17.82 -22.72
CA LYS A 111 14.95 17.98 -21.45
C LYS A 111 15.02 16.63 -20.72
N LYS A 112 15.64 16.57 -19.54
CA LYS A 112 15.56 15.42 -18.62
C LYS A 112 14.06 15.11 -18.42
N GLU A 113 13.58 13.98 -18.94
CA GLU A 113 12.24 13.47 -18.62
C GLU A 113 12.26 12.99 -17.17
N GLU A 114 11.59 13.73 -16.28
CA GLU A 114 11.27 13.24 -14.94
C GLU A 114 10.44 11.95 -15.06
N VAL A 115 10.97 10.84 -14.55
CA VAL A 115 10.25 9.58 -14.48
C VAL A 115 9.15 9.73 -13.44
N TYR A 116 7.93 9.96 -13.90
CA TYR A 116 6.74 10.12 -13.05
C TYR A 116 6.38 8.78 -12.39
N VAL A 117 6.76 8.60 -11.12
CA VAL A 117 6.39 7.42 -10.33
C VAL A 117 5.01 7.64 -9.73
N LEU A 118 4.07 6.74 -10.02
CA LEU A 118 2.72 6.83 -9.46
C LEU A 118 2.75 6.65 -7.94
N PRO A 119 1.99 7.45 -7.16
CA PRO A 119 1.90 7.23 -5.74
C PRO A 119 1.22 5.88 -5.42
N PRO A 120 1.50 5.29 -4.24
CA PRO A 120 0.90 4.02 -3.80
C PRO A 120 -0.64 4.03 -3.80
N CYS A 121 -1.23 5.15 -3.37
CA CYS A 121 -2.67 5.36 -3.32
C CYS A 121 -3.06 6.55 -4.20
N LEU A 122 -4.11 6.38 -4.99
CA LEU A 122 -4.69 7.40 -5.84
C LEU A 122 -6.12 7.68 -5.36
N ASP A 123 -6.45 8.96 -5.21
CA ASP A 123 -7.84 9.40 -5.16
C ASP A 123 -8.45 9.36 -6.57
N ILE A 124 -9.74 9.08 -6.67
CA ILE A 124 -10.46 9.01 -7.95
C ILE A 124 -10.30 10.31 -8.75
N ASP A 125 -10.43 11.47 -8.10
CA ASP A 125 -10.27 12.78 -8.75
C ASP A 125 -8.87 12.97 -9.32
N TYR A 126 -7.85 12.47 -8.61
CA TYR A 126 -6.47 12.54 -9.07
C TYR A 126 -6.26 11.60 -10.26
N PHE A 127 -6.81 10.39 -10.20
CA PHE A 127 -6.76 9.42 -11.29
C PHE A 127 -7.40 9.98 -12.58
N ILE A 128 -8.55 10.64 -12.48
CA ILE A 128 -9.19 11.32 -13.62
C ILE A 128 -8.29 12.42 -14.20
N LYS A 129 -7.71 13.26 -13.33
CA LYS A 129 -6.79 14.34 -13.78
C LYS A 129 -5.56 13.79 -14.48
N GLU A 130 -5.00 12.70 -13.98
CA GLU A 130 -3.85 12.03 -14.60
C GLU A 130 -4.22 11.47 -15.99
N GLN A 131 -5.40 10.88 -16.13
CA GLN A 131 -5.90 10.43 -17.43
C GLN A 131 -6.05 11.59 -18.42
N ASP A 132 -6.67 12.69 -18.00
CA ASP A 132 -6.83 13.86 -18.85
C ASP A 132 -5.47 14.46 -19.25
N PHE A 133 -4.47 14.41 -18.35
CA PHE A 133 -3.09 14.80 -18.67
C PHE A 133 -2.46 13.89 -19.73
N LYS A 134 -2.60 12.56 -19.61
CA LYS A 134 -2.11 11.60 -20.61
C LYS A 134 -2.76 11.84 -21.97
N VAL A 135 -4.07 12.08 -22.01
CA VAL A 135 -4.82 12.40 -23.22
C VAL A 135 -4.25 13.64 -23.90
N LYS A 136 -4.01 14.72 -23.14
CA LYS A 136 -3.39 15.95 -23.67
C LYS A 136 -1.99 15.72 -24.21
N LYS A 137 -1.13 15.01 -23.46
CA LYS A 137 0.24 14.68 -23.90
C LYS A 137 0.23 13.92 -25.23
N VAL A 138 -0.63 12.91 -25.38
CA VAL A 138 -0.76 12.15 -26.62
C VAL A 138 -1.34 13.01 -27.75
N ALA A 139 -2.36 13.83 -27.47
CA ALA A 139 -2.97 14.73 -28.44
C ALA A 139 -1.96 15.73 -29.02
N GLU A 140 -1.15 16.34 -28.17
CA GLU A 140 -0.10 17.29 -28.57
C GLU A 140 1.01 16.61 -29.36
N THR A 141 1.49 15.44 -28.90
CA THR A 141 2.60 14.72 -29.53
C THR A 141 2.24 14.20 -30.93
N LEU A 142 1.03 13.65 -31.08
CA LEU A 142 0.56 13.10 -32.35
C LEU A 142 -0.17 14.12 -33.23
N VAL A 143 -0.39 15.34 -32.72
CA VAL A 143 -1.14 16.42 -33.37
C VAL A 143 -2.54 15.95 -33.81
N VAL A 144 -3.29 15.38 -32.86
CA VAL A 144 -4.65 14.87 -33.03
C VAL A 144 -5.62 15.52 -32.05
N ASN A 145 -6.92 15.38 -32.28
CA ASN A 145 -7.95 15.84 -31.33
C ASN A 145 -7.89 15.04 -30.01
N GLU A 146 -8.20 15.69 -28.88
CA GLU A 146 -8.23 15.05 -27.55
C GLU A 146 -9.15 13.81 -27.50
N ASP A 147 -10.32 13.86 -28.15
CA ASP A 147 -11.24 12.73 -28.18
C ASP A 147 -10.61 11.54 -28.93
N PHE A 148 -9.84 11.81 -29.99
CA PHE A 148 -9.11 10.78 -30.73
C PHE A 148 -7.95 10.22 -29.91
N ALA A 149 -7.18 11.09 -29.24
CA ALA A 149 -6.09 10.70 -28.35
C ALA A 149 -6.57 9.79 -27.20
N TYR A 150 -7.74 10.07 -26.65
CA TYR A 150 -8.39 9.22 -25.66
C TYR A 150 -8.63 7.80 -26.19
N PHE A 151 -9.14 7.64 -27.41
CA PHE A 151 -9.35 6.32 -27.99
C PHE A 151 -8.03 5.58 -28.30
N ILE A 152 -6.97 6.29 -28.73
CA ILE A 152 -5.64 5.69 -28.90
C ILE A 152 -5.14 5.11 -27.57
N LEU A 153 -5.26 5.88 -26.47
CA LEU A 153 -4.89 5.44 -25.13
C LEU A 153 -5.75 4.27 -24.65
N LYS A 154 -7.07 4.35 -24.85
CA LYS A 154 -8.02 3.29 -24.48
C LYS A 154 -7.64 1.94 -25.10
N TYR A 155 -7.21 1.91 -26.36
CA TYR A 155 -6.81 0.68 -27.04
C TYR A 155 -5.35 0.27 -26.81
N SER A 156 -4.61 1.01 -26.00
CA SER A 156 -3.20 0.77 -25.69
C SER A 156 -2.97 0.60 -24.18
N ASP A 157 -3.98 0.15 -23.44
CA ASP A 157 -3.95 -0.09 -21.99
C ASP A 157 -3.53 1.14 -21.18
N TRP A 158 -3.83 2.34 -21.67
CA TRP A 158 -3.49 3.62 -21.03
C TRP A 158 -1.99 3.89 -20.84
N ASP A 159 -1.13 3.16 -21.56
CA ASP A 159 0.31 3.41 -21.65
C ASP A 159 0.60 4.40 -22.78
N VAL A 160 1.19 5.55 -22.42
CA VAL A 160 1.46 6.66 -23.35
C VAL A 160 2.48 6.27 -24.42
N THR A 161 3.55 5.60 -24.03
CA THR A 161 4.65 5.22 -24.94
C THR A 161 4.17 4.15 -25.91
N LYS A 162 3.45 3.14 -25.41
CA LYS A 162 2.81 2.09 -26.21
C LYS A 162 1.78 2.70 -27.17
N ALA A 163 0.97 3.65 -26.71
CA ALA A 163 -0.02 4.37 -27.52
C ALA A 163 0.62 5.09 -28.70
N ILE A 164 1.67 5.88 -28.45
CA ILE A 164 2.39 6.64 -29.48
C ILE A 164 3.04 5.68 -30.47
N ASN A 165 3.77 4.68 -30.00
CA ASN A 165 4.49 3.74 -30.85
C ASN A 165 3.55 2.91 -31.73
N ASN A 166 2.45 2.38 -31.15
CA ASN A 166 1.47 1.60 -31.90
C ASN A 166 0.78 2.44 -32.98
N TYR A 167 0.43 3.69 -32.66
CA TYR A 167 -0.20 4.58 -33.62
C TYR A 167 0.76 4.95 -34.76
N LEU A 168 2.01 5.28 -34.46
CA LEU A 168 3.02 5.60 -35.47
C LEU A 168 3.34 4.39 -36.38
N ALA A 169 3.33 3.17 -35.83
CA ALA A 169 3.54 1.96 -36.60
C ALA A 169 2.37 1.60 -37.52
N ASN A 170 1.12 1.77 -37.06
CA ASN A 170 -0.07 1.46 -37.84
C ASN A 170 -1.30 2.32 -37.44
N PRO A 171 -1.46 3.51 -38.03
CA PRO A 171 -2.59 4.40 -37.75
C PRO A 171 -3.96 3.79 -38.10
N ASP A 172 -4.01 2.97 -39.16
CA ASP A 172 -5.24 2.37 -39.69
C ASP A 172 -5.90 1.41 -38.69
N SER A 173 -5.11 0.81 -37.80
CA SER A 173 -5.60 -0.08 -36.74
C SER A 173 -6.53 0.61 -35.76
N THR A 174 -6.27 1.88 -35.42
CA THR A 174 -7.12 2.67 -34.51
C THR A 174 -8.26 3.32 -35.28
N LEU A 175 -7.99 3.84 -36.48
CA LEU A 175 -8.99 4.46 -37.35
C LEU A 175 -10.15 3.50 -37.70
N SER A 176 -9.82 2.25 -38.03
CA SER A 176 -10.82 1.22 -38.33
C SER A 176 -11.69 0.86 -37.12
N LYS A 177 -11.10 0.74 -35.92
CA LYS A 177 -11.84 0.44 -34.68
C LYS A 177 -12.88 1.49 -34.33
N ILE A 178 -12.62 2.76 -34.64
CA ILE A 178 -13.55 3.86 -34.34
C ILE A 178 -14.33 4.37 -35.56
N SER A 179 -14.23 3.69 -36.71
CA SER A 179 -14.88 4.11 -37.96
C SER A 179 -14.55 5.56 -38.38
N ALA A 180 -13.30 5.99 -38.18
CA ALA A 180 -12.82 7.32 -38.55
C ALA A 180 -11.90 7.28 -39.77
N LYS A 181 -11.82 8.39 -40.51
CA LYS A 181 -10.90 8.59 -41.64
C LYS A 181 -9.66 9.37 -41.19
N SER A 182 -8.54 9.19 -41.90
CA SER A 182 -7.29 9.93 -41.63
C SER A 182 -7.46 11.46 -41.70
N SER A 183 -8.40 11.96 -42.51
CA SER A 183 -8.73 13.39 -42.59
C SER A 183 -9.43 13.93 -41.34
N GLN A 184 -10.03 13.06 -40.52
CA GLN A 184 -10.88 13.44 -39.37
C GLN A 184 -10.12 13.44 -38.04
N VAL A 185 -8.85 13.03 -38.00
CA VAL A 185 -8.07 12.88 -36.75
C VAL A 185 -7.88 14.19 -35.96
N LYS A 186 -8.00 15.34 -36.64
CA LYS A 186 -7.92 16.68 -36.02
C LYS A 186 -9.28 17.29 -35.72
N GLU A 187 -10.36 16.68 -36.22
CA GLU A 187 -11.69 17.22 -36.04
C GLU A 187 -12.30 16.82 -34.68
N ASN A 188 -13.33 17.54 -34.24
CA ASN A 188 -14.10 17.17 -33.05
C ASN A 188 -14.98 15.93 -33.36
N LEU A 189 -14.73 14.81 -32.71
CA LEU A 189 -15.46 13.56 -32.96
C LEU A 189 -16.88 13.55 -32.38
N GLY A 190 -17.25 14.59 -31.62
CA GLY A 190 -18.55 14.69 -30.97
C GLY A 190 -19.72 14.89 -31.92
N LEU A 191 -20.92 14.79 -31.35
CA LEU A 191 -22.20 14.93 -32.05
C LEU A 191 -22.37 16.35 -32.63
N ARG A 192 -22.74 16.43 -33.91
CA ARG A 192 -22.94 17.70 -34.62
C ARG A 192 -24.34 17.78 -35.22
N LEU A 193 -24.96 18.96 -35.18
CA LEU A 193 -26.22 19.22 -35.87
C LEU A 193 -25.97 19.22 -37.39
N CYS A 194 -26.70 18.37 -38.11
CA CYS A 194 -26.58 18.20 -39.56
C CYS A 194 -27.65 18.98 -40.34
N GLY A 195 -28.78 19.26 -39.71
CA GLY A 195 -29.94 19.91 -40.33
C GLY A 195 -31.25 19.37 -39.79
N ARG A 196 -32.33 19.58 -40.56
CA ARG A 196 -33.65 19.01 -40.30
C ARG A 196 -34.00 17.92 -41.30
N GLY A 197 -34.73 16.92 -40.84
CA GLY A 197 -35.24 15.83 -41.66
C GLY A 197 -35.98 14.81 -40.82
N ASP A 198 -36.25 13.66 -41.41
CA ASP A 198 -37.01 12.59 -40.76
C ASP A 198 -36.06 11.64 -40.03
N CYS A 199 -36.34 11.36 -38.75
CA CYS A 199 -35.52 10.47 -37.95
C CYS A 199 -35.80 9.01 -38.29
N VAL A 200 -34.78 8.29 -38.78
CA VAL A 200 -34.91 6.88 -39.18
C VAL A 200 -35.14 5.91 -38.01
N ASN A 201 -34.89 6.33 -36.76
CA ASN A 201 -35.02 5.47 -35.57
C ASN A 201 -36.39 5.59 -34.88
N CYS A 202 -36.95 6.80 -34.76
CA CYS A 202 -38.26 7.03 -34.13
C CYS A 202 -39.38 7.38 -35.14
N CYS A 203 -39.06 7.55 -36.42
CA CYS A 203 -39.98 7.95 -37.48
C CYS A 203 -40.65 9.32 -37.27
N GLU A 204 -40.04 10.21 -36.46
CA GLU A 204 -40.50 11.59 -36.34
C GLU A 204 -40.05 12.42 -37.55
N GLU A 205 -40.97 13.21 -38.10
CA GLU A 205 -40.75 14.07 -39.27
C GLU A 205 -40.33 15.48 -38.88
N ASP A 206 -39.54 16.15 -39.74
CA ASP A 206 -39.06 17.55 -39.57
C ASP A 206 -38.41 17.84 -38.20
N VAL A 207 -37.57 16.92 -37.72
CA VAL A 207 -36.81 17.07 -36.47
C VAL A 207 -35.35 17.44 -36.75
N GLU A 208 -34.70 18.06 -35.76
CA GLU A 208 -33.26 18.31 -35.82
C GLU A 208 -32.47 17.00 -35.72
N LEU A 209 -31.60 16.76 -36.71
CA LEU A 209 -30.82 15.55 -36.83
C LEU A 209 -29.36 15.81 -36.48
N TYR A 210 -28.78 14.88 -35.73
CA TYR A 210 -27.40 14.92 -35.26
C TYR A 210 -26.64 13.68 -35.73
N SER A 211 -25.37 13.85 -36.08
CA SER A 211 -24.47 12.75 -36.44
C SER A 211 -23.13 12.85 -35.73
N LEU A 212 -22.50 11.68 -35.53
CA LEU A 212 -21.08 11.55 -35.23
C LEU A 212 -20.24 11.74 -36.52
N HIS A 213 -18.92 11.54 -36.44
CA HIS A 213 -18.00 11.57 -37.60
C HIS A 213 -18.28 10.50 -38.67
N CYS A 214 -19.07 9.47 -38.35
CA CYS A 214 -19.52 8.45 -39.30
C CYS A 214 -20.59 8.96 -40.28
N GLY A 215 -21.30 10.03 -39.93
CA GLY A 215 -22.33 10.65 -40.78
C GLY A 215 -23.74 10.06 -40.66
N HIS A 216 -23.98 9.05 -39.82
CA HIS A 216 -25.32 8.52 -39.55
C HIS A 216 -26.14 9.50 -38.69
N GLN A 217 -27.37 9.78 -39.12
CA GLN A 217 -28.18 10.89 -38.60
C GLN A 217 -29.40 10.38 -37.81
N PHE A 218 -29.57 10.88 -36.59
CA PHE A 218 -30.70 10.57 -35.72
C PHE A 218 -31.14 11.83 -34.95
N CYS A 219 -32.39 11.88 -34.50
CA CYS A 219 -32.85 13.00 -33.67
C CYS A 219 -32.17 12.98 -32.29
N LEU A 220 -32.15 14.15 -31.64
CA LEU A 220 -31.51 14.33 -30.33
C LEU A 220 -32.08 13.38 -29.26
N GLU A 221 -33.39 13.15 -29.28
CA GLU A 221 -34.06 12.31 -28.28
C GLU A 221 -33.66 10.84 -28.42
N CYS A 222 -33.49 10.36 -29.65
CA CYS A 222 -32.98 9.00 -29.89
C CYS A 222 -31.55 8.83 -29.35
N TRP A 223 -30.68 9.82 -29.55
CA TRP A 223 -29.33 9.80 -28.98
C TRP A 223 -29.35 9.78 -27.45
N LYS A 224 -30.16 10.64 -26.81
CA LYS A 224 -30.28 10.67 -25.34
C LYS A 224 -30.80 9.36 -24.78
N MET A 225 -31.86 8.83 -25.37
CA MET A 225 -32.45 7.54 -24.97
C MET A 225 -31.45 6.39 -25.12
N HIS A 226 -30.71 6.36 -26.23
CA HIS A 226 -29.66 5.35 -26.44
C HIS A 226 -28.54 5.46 -25.41
N ILE A 227 -28.01 6.66 -25.18
CA ILE A 227 -26.95 6.89 -24.18
C ILE A 227 -27.44 6.47 -22.79
N SER A 228 -28.61 6.95 -22.35
CA SER A 228 -29.18 6.60 -21.03
C SER A 228 -29.26 5.10 -20.85
N ASN A 229 -29.88 4.39 -21.80
CA ASN A 229 -30.06 2.94 -21.70
C ASN A 229 -28.74 2.16 -21.67
N GLN A 230 -27.68 2.67 -22.32
CA GLN A 230 -26.37 2.04 -22.29
C GLN A 230 -25.67 2.28 -20.95
N VAL A 231 -25.72 3.51 -20.42
CA VAL A 231 -25.16 3.86 -19.12
C VAL A 231 -25.88 3.09 -18.00
N ASP A 232 -27.21 3.00 -18.05
CA ASP A 232 -28.03 2.26 -17.07
C ASP A 232 -27.70 0.76 -17.04
N ARG A 233 -27.18 0.22 -18.14
CA ARG A 233 -26.69 -1.16 -18.25
C ARG A 233 -25.23 -1.32 -17.82
N GLY A 234 -24.55 -0.25 -17.43
CA GLY A 234 -23.12 -0.24 -17.10
C GLY A 234 -22.19 -0.28 -18.32
N ASN A 235 -22.70 -0.05 -19.54
CA ASN A 235 -21.88 -0.09 -20.74
C ASN A 235 -21.14 1.24 -20.95
N THR A 236 -19.81 1.17 -20.96
CA THR A 236 -18.93 2.35 -21.11
C THR A 236 -18.49 2.59 -22.56
N ASN A 237 -18.58 1.56 -23.40
CA ASN A 237 -18.24 1.62 -24.82
C ASN A 237 -19.48 1.85 -25.69
N ILE A 238 -20.03 3.06 -25.63
CA ILE A 238 -21.25 3.43 -26.36
C ILE A 238 -20.89 3.77 -27.82
N ILE A 239 -21.52 3.07 -28.76
CA ILE A 239 -21.31 3.24 -30.20
C ILE A 239 -22.58 3.76 -30.91
N CYS A 240 -22.42 4.18 -32.16
CA CYS A 240 -23.49 4.60 -33.06
C CYS A 240 -24.64 3.58 -33.13
N MET A 241 -25.87 4.07 -33.26
CA MET A 241 -27.09 3.24 -33.35
C MET A 241 -27.21 2.48 -34.68
N GLU A 242 -26.49 2.90 -35.73
CA GLU A 242 -26.51 2.25 -37.04
C GLU A 242 -25.84 0.86 -37.02
N CYS A 243 -26.40 -0.09 -37.76
CA CYS A 243 -25.87 -1.44 -37.86
C CYS A 243 -24.45 -1.44 -38.45
N ASN A 244 -23.56 -2.24 -37.86
CA ASN A 244 -22.15 -2.36 -38.27
C ASN A 244 -21.34 -1.05 -38.22
N CYS A 245 -21.77 -0.05 -37.45
CA CYS A 245 -21.00 1.17 -37.21
C CYS A 245 -20.32 1.12 -35.84
N SER A 246 -18.99 1.22 -35.82
CA SER A 246 -18.20 1.22 -34.57
C SER A 246 -17.79 2.63 -34.12
N ALA A 247 -18.45 3.67 -34.64
CA ALA A 247 -18.16 5.04 -34.23
C ALA A 247 -18.57 5.27 -32.77
N PRO A 248 -17.63 5.60 -31.87
CA PRO A 248 -17.93 5.77 -30.45
C PRO A 248 -18.54 7.16 -30.17
N ILE A 249 -19.39 7.22 -29.15
CA ILE A 249 -19.81 8.48 -28.52
C ILE A 249 -18.69 8.97 -27.60
N THR A 250 -18.38 10.27 -27.64
CA THR A 250 -17.28 10.83 -26.83
C THR A 250 -17.72 11.08 -25.38
N ARG A 251 -16.77 11.14 -24.44
CA ARG A 251 -17.05 11.54 -23.05
C ARG A 251 -17.74 12.91 -22.98
N ARG A 252 -17.36 13.82 -23.88
CA ARG A 252 -17.90 15.18 -23.95
C ARG A 252 -19.37 15.18 -24.38
N ASP A 253 -19.76 14.30 -25.30
CA ASP A 253 -21.15 14.15 -25.73
C ASP A 253 -22.04 13.64 -24.58
N VAL A 254 -21.58 12.62 -23.84
CA VAL A 254 -22.34 12.10 -22.69
C VAL A 254 -22.59 13.22 -21.67
N LYS A 255 -21.55 14.00 -21.35
CA LYS A 255 -21.65 15.13 -20.42
C LYS A 255 -22.64 16.19 -20.93
N ASN A 256 -22.49 16.62 -22.18
CA ASN A 256 -23.29 17.73 -22.74
C ASN A 256 -24.76 17.35 -22.96
N LEU A 257 -25.05 16.09 -23.26
CA LEU A 257 -26.39 15.64 -23.64
C LEU A 257 -27.24 15.16 -22.46
N MET A 258 -26.62 14.50 -21.48
CA MET A 258 -27.33 13.85 -20.38
C MET A 258 -27.30 14.62 -19.06
N GLY A 259 -26.38 15.59 -18.91
CA GLY A 259 -26.17 16.31 -17.66
C GLY A 259 -25.25 15.57 -16.68
N GLU A 260 -25.05 16.16 -15.50
CA GLU A 260 -23.99 15.73 -14.57
C GLU A 260 -24.29 14.36 -13.92
N ASP A 261 -25.53 14.08 -13.53
CA ASP A 261 -25.89 12.85 -12.79
C ASP A 261 -25.59 11.57 -13.59
N VAL A 262 -25.98 11.55 -14.87
CA VAL A 262 -25.72 10.42 -15.78
C VAL A 262 -24.23 10.36 -16.14
N TYR A 263 -23.58 11.53 -16.28
CA TYR A 263 -22.17 11.60 -16.57
C TYR A 263 -21.29 11.07 -15.43
N GLU A 264 -21.66 11.33 -14.18
CA GLU A 264 -20.99 10.78 -13.00
C GLU A 264 -21.10 9.25 -12.99
N SER A 265 -22.30 8.71 -13.21
CA SER A 265 -22.52 7.26 -13.29
C SER A 265 -21.69 6.63 -14.42
N TYR A 266 -21.71 7.23 -15.62
CA TYR A 266 -20.90 6.79 -16.75
C TYR A 266 -19.39 6.82 -16.43
N THR A 267 -18.91 7.87 -15.76
CA THR A 267 -17.50 8.02 -15.38
C THR A 267 -17.09 6.97 -14.36
N ASN A 268 -17.94 6.69 -13.36
CA ASN A 268 -17.70 5.63 -12.39
C ASN A 268 -17.58 4.27 -13.08
N PHE A 269 -18.52 3.91 -13.96
CA PHE A 269 -18.42 2.64 -14.71
C PHE A 269 -17.16 2.56 -15.57
N LEU A 270 -16.74 3.67 -16.17
CA LEU A 270 -15.51 3.73 -16.97
C LEU A 270 -14.27 3.43 -16.11
N ILE A 271 -14.19 4.04 -14.93
CA ILE A 271 -13.08 3.85 -13.99
C ILE A 271 -13.05 2.41 -13.48
N GLU A 272 -14.20 1.85 -13.09
CA GLU A 272 -14.33 0.47 -12.65
C GLU A 272 -13.86 -0.52 -13.74
N SER A 273 -14.26 -0.31 -15.00
CA SER A 273 -13.80 -1.10 -16.14
C SER A 273 -12.27 -1.06 -16.25
N GLN A 274 -11.67 0.13 -16.19
CA GLN A 274 -10.23 0.30 -16.31
C GLN A 274 -9.45 -0.36 -15.17
N ILE A 275 -9.94 -0.24 -13.93
CA ILE A 275 -9.29 -0.85 -12.77
C ILE A 275 -9.40 -2.37 -12.86
N SER A 276 -10.55 -2.90 -13.30
CA SER A 276 -10.73 -4.34 -13.46
C SER A 276 -9.86 -4.95 -14.57
N GLU A 277 -9.59 -4.19 -15.63
CA GLU A 277 -8.77 -4.62 -16.76
C GLU A 277 -7.26 -4.47 -16.49
N ASN A 278 -6.86 -3.55 -15.61
CA ASN A 278 -5.45 -3.26 -15.35
C ASN A 278 -4.92 -4.03 -14.12
N PRO A 279 -3.98 -5.00 -14.29
CA PRO A 279 -3.45 -5.78 -13.17
C PRO A 279 -2.61 -4.97 -12.17
N ASN A 280 -2.20 -3.75 -12.53
CA ASN A 280 -1.42 -2.84 -11.69
C ASN A 280 -2.29 -1.88 -10.86
N LEU A 281 -3.62 -1.95 -11.01
CA LEU A 281 -4.58 -1.14 -10.27
C LEU A 281 -5.56 -2.05 -9.52
N LYS A 282 -5.85 -1.71 -8.26
CA LYS A 282 -6.87 -2.41 -7.46
C LYS A 282 -7.63 -1.44 -6.57
N HIS A 283 -8.91 -1.69 -6.32
CA HIS A 283 -9.63 -0.97 -5.28
C HIS A 283 -9.12 -1.35 -3.90
N CYS A 284 -9.14 -0.37 -2.99
CA CYS A 284 -8.98 -0.66 -1.57
C CYS A 284 -10.05 -1.67 -1.12
N ILE A 285 -9.64 -2.69 -0.34
CA ILE A 285 -10.56 -3.71 0.18
C ILE A 285 -11.56 -3.16 1.22
N ASN A 286 -11.30 -1.97 1.77
CA ASN A 286 -12.22 -1.33 2.71
C ASN A 286 -13.41 -0.72 1.94
N PRO A 287 -14.66 -1.18 2.16
CA PRO A 287 -15.82 -0.68 1.41
C PRO A 287 -16.12 0.81 1.63
N ARG A 288 -15.55 1.42 2.68
CA ARG A 288 -15.68 2.85 2.98
C ARG A 288 -14.55 3.70 2.40
N CYS A 289 -13.60 3.09 1.69
CA CYS A 289 -12.46 3.75 1.09
C CYS A 289 -12.59 3.66 -0.44
N GLN A 290 -12.63 4.80 -1.11
CA GLN A 290 -12.73 4.87 -2.57
C GLN A 290 -11.35 4.97 -3.26
N LYS A 291 -10.27 4.80 -2.52
CA LYS A 291 -8.91 4.91 -3.06
C LYS A 291 -8.56 3.72 -3.95
N ILE A 292 -7.77 4.01 -4.97
CA ILE A 292 -7.20 3.04 -5.90
C ILE A 292 -5.75 2.80 -5.49
N LEU A 293 -5.36 1.53 -5.37
CA LEU A 293 -4.00 1.11 -5.07
C LEU A 293 -3.26 0.86 -6.37
N THR A 294 -2.01 1.31 -6.42
CA THR A 294 -1.07 1.02 -7.51
C THR A 294 -0.12 -0.09 -7.13
N SER A 295 0.66 -0.60 -8.10
CA SER A 295 1.75 -1.56 -7.84
C SER A 295 2.76 -1.07 -6.79
N ASN A 296 2.87 0.24 -6.58
CA ASN A 296 3.78 0.83 -5.60
C ASN A 296 3.25 0.75 -4.17
N ALA A 297 1.97 0.37 -3.97
CA ALA A 297 1.44 0.02 -2.65
C ALA A 297 1.86 -1.36 -2.17
N ILE A 298 2.44 -2.19 -3.04
CA ILE A 298 2.85 -3.56 -2.72
C ILE A 298 4.10 -3.53 -1.83
N GLY A 299 3.95 -4.01 -0.60
CA GLY A 299 5.05 -4.25 0.32
C GLY A 299 5.49 -5.71 0.34
N TYR A 300 5.89 -6.18 1.52
CA TYR A 300 6.32 -7.57 1.72
C TYR A 300 5.22 -8.59 1.40
N CYS A 301 5.63 -9.78 0.97
CA CYS A 301 4.74 -10.91 0.72
C CYS A 301 3.59 -10.61 -0.27
N LEU A 302 3.79 -9.67 -1.21
CA LEU A 302 2.78 -9.21 -2.16
C LEU A 302 1.50 -8.67 -1.49
N VAL A 303 1.63 -8.08 -0.30
CA VAL A 303 0.52 -7.42 0.38
C VAL A 303 0.58 -5.92 0.12
N ALA A 304 -0.51 -5.36 -0.37
CA ALA A 304 -0.65 -3.93 -0.56
C ALA A 304 -1.32 -3.29 0.66
N GLU A 305 -0.85 -2.11 1.02
CA GLU A 305 -1.38 -1.32 2.12
C GLU A 305 -1.94 0.01 1.61
N CYS A 306 -3.17 0.31 2.02
CA CYS A 306 -3.81 1.58 1.75
C CYS A 306 -3.52 2.58 2.87
N GLU A 307 -3.49 3.87 2.57
CA GLU A 307 -3.42 4.95 3.56
C GLU A 307 -4.57 4.93 4.60
N CYS A 308 -5.68 4.25 4.31
CA CYS A 308 -6.76 4.04 5.29
C CYS A 308 -6.42 2.96 6.35
N GLY A 309 -5.29 2.25 6.20
CA GLY A 309 -4.82 1.16 7.04
C GLY A 309 -5.32 -0.23 6.63
N ALA A 310 -6.13 -0.32 5.57
CA ALA A 310 -6.60 -1.61 5.06
C ALA A 310 -5.49 -2.29 4.25
N ARG A 311 -5.34 -3.60 4.46
CA ARG A 311 -4.32 -4.42 3.83
C ARG A 311 -4.94 -5.58 3.05
N MET A 312 -4.45 -5.83 1.85
CA MET A 312 -4.97 -6.89 0.99
C MET A 312 -3.85 -7.63 0.28
N CYS A 313 -4.06 -8.92 0.01
CA CYS A 313 -3.14 -9.67 -0.84
C CYS A 313 -3.33 -9.22 -2.30
N TRP A 314 -2.25 -8.72 -2.90
CA TRP A 314 -2.26 -8.30 -4.30
C TRP A 314 -2.57 -9.45 -5.25
N ARG A 315 -2.22 -10.69 -4.90
CA ARG A 315 -2.46 -11.85 -5.76
C ARG A 315 -3.93 -12.28 -5.79
N CYS A 316 -4.54 -12.58 -4.64
CA CYS A 316 -5.91 -13.11 -4.59
C CYS A 316 -7.00 -12.05 -4.38
N GLY A 317 -6.64 -10.81 -4.02
CA GLY A 317 -7.60 -9.74 -3.78
C GLY A 317 -8.33 -9.82 -2.42
N GLU A 318 -8.04 -10.82 -1.60
CA GLU A 318 -8.64 -10.97 -0.27
C GLU A 318 -7.86 -10.20 0.81
N ILE A 319 -8.41 -10.17 2.03
CA ILE A 319 -7.77 -9.59 3.22
C ILE A 319 -6.35 -10.18 3.37
N ALA A 320 -5.40 -9.31 3.74
CA ALA A 320 -4.01 -9.68 3.92
C ALA A 320 -3.84 -10.94 4.77
N HIS A 321 -2.97 -11.82 4.29
CA HIS A 321 -2.68 -13.11 4.90
C HIS A 321 -1.18 -13.41 4.89
N ASP A 322 -0.35 -12.37 4.93
CA ASP A 322 1.08 -12.51 5.13
C ASP A 322 1.37 -13.05 6.55
N PRO A 323 2.32 -13.98 6.72
CA PRO A 323 3.31 -14.46 5.73
C PRO A 323 2.90 -15.68 4.87
N ILE A 324 1.70 -16.24 5.01
CA ILE A 324 1.31 -17.46 4.28
C ILE A 324 1.02 -17.19 2.79
N THR A 325 1.39 -18.14 1.92
CA THR A 325 1.05 -18.09 0.49
C THR A 325 -0.46 -18.26 0.29
N CYS A 326 -1.03 -17.75 -0.81
CA CYS A 326 -2.44 -17.99 -1.14
C CYS A 326 -2.77 -19.50 -1.20
N GLU A 327 -1.87 -20.29 -1.78
CA GLU A 327 -2.04 -21.75 -1.92
C GLU A 327 -2.07 -22.46 -0.56
N ASN A 328 -1.13 -22.16 0.33
CA ASN A 328 -1.09 -22.79 1.65
C ASN A 328 -2.21 -22.30 2.55
N LYS A 329 -2.66 -21.04 2.39
CA LYS A 329 -3.87 -20.53 3.03
C LYS A 329 -5.08 -21.38 2.67
N GLU A 330 -5.29 -21.64 1.38
CA GLU A 330 -6.41 -22.46 0.90
C GLU A 330 -6.33 -23.88 1.47
N LYS A 331 -5.16 -24.52 1.45
CA LYS A 331 -4.94 -25.84 2.06
C LYS A 331 -5.25 -25.82 3.56
N TRP A 332 -4.81 -24.80 4.29
CA TRP A 332 -5.06 -24.67 5.73
C TRP A 332 -6.54 -24.53 6.05
N LEU A 333 -7.25 -23.67 5.32
CA LEU A 333 -8.69 -23.47 5.48
C LEU A 333 -9.48 -24.73 5.08
N ASN A 334 -9.04 -25.46 4.06
CA ASN A 334 -9.63 -26.74 3.71
C ASN A 334 -9.47 -27.77 4.85
N ILE A 335 -8.32 -27.83 5.52
CA ILE A 335 -8.15 -28.69 6.71
C ILE A 335 -9.09 -28.24 7.84
N ALA A 336 -9.21 -26.92 8.07
CA ALA A 336 -10.11 -26.37 9.07
C ALA A 336 -11.60 -26.70 8.78
N ASN A 337 -11.95 -26.87 7.50
CA ASN A 337 -13.31 -27.14 7.04
C ASN A 337 -13.63 -28.64 6.83
N ALA A 338 -12.64 -29.46 6.42
CA ALA A 338 -12.86 -30.82 5.90
C ALA A 338 -12.88 -31.93 6.94
N ASP A 339 -12.34 -31.71 8.14
CA ASP A 339 -12.32 -32.71 9.20
C ASP A 339 -12.71 -32.13 10.55
N LYS A 340 -13.32 -33.00 11.36
CA LYS A 340 -13.73 -32.80 12.75
C LYS A 340 -12.56 -32.45 13.68
N ILE A 341 -11.94 -31.28 13.52
CA ILE A 341 -11.52 -30.51 14.69
C ILE A 341 -12.79 -29.82 15.18
N THR A 342 -13.70 -30.61 15.74
CA THR A 342 -14.97 -30.13 16.29
C THR A 342 -14.68 -28.94 17.21
N ALA A 343 -15.47 -27.88 17.10
CA ALA A 343 -15.42 -26.68 17.94
C ALA A 343 -15.34 -26.97 19.46
N GLU A 344 -15.66 -28.19 19.89
CA GLU A 344 -15.47 -28.74 21.24
C GLU A 344 -14.01 -29.03 21.64
N TRP A 345 -13.10 -29.34 20.71
CA TRP A 345 -11.76 -29.89 20.99
C TRP A 345 -10.68 -28.82 21.21
N VAL A 346 -10.85 -27.61 20.65
CA VAL A 346 -9.78 -26.58 20.67
C VAL A 346 -9.98 -25.50 21.73
N HIS A 347 -11.20 -25.18 22.19
CA HIS A 347 -11.35 -24.19 23.27
C HIS A 347 -12.70 -24.31 24.00
N GLN A 348 -12.63 -24.55 25.31
CA GLN A 348 -13.63 -24.04 26.23
C GLN A 348 -13.31 -22.56 26.47
N ASN A 349 -14.33 -21.69 26.56
CA ASN A 349 -14.13 -20.28 26.97
C ASN A 349 -13.57 -20.15 28.40
N THR A 350 -13.43 -21.28 29.10
CA THR A 350 -12.88 -21.36 30.44
C THR A 350 -11.79 -22.42 30.52
N LYS A 351 -10.64 -22.09 31.10
CA LYS A 351 -9.56 -23.04 31.47
C LYS A 351 -9.47 -23.15 33.00
N LEU A 352 -8.81 -24.19 33.52
CA LEU A 352 -8.52 -24.30 34.95
C LEU A 352 -7.19 -23.59 35.25
N CYS A 353 -7.11 -22.89 36.38
CA CYS A 353 -5.85 -22.34 36.86
C CYS A 353 -4.85 -23.48 37.13
N PRO A 354 -3.62 -23.42 36.59
CA PRO A 354 -2.62 -24.48 36.75
C PRO A 354 -2.16 -24.68 38.21
N LYS A 355 -2.34 -23.66 39.08
CA LYS A 355 -1.94 -23.72 40.49
C LYS A 355 -3.07 -24.16 41.43
N CYS A 356 -4.26 -23.56 41.29
CA CYS A 356 -5.37 -23.77 42.23
C CYS A 356 -6.60 -24.46 41.63
N HIS A 357 -6.60 -24.71 40.32
CA HIS A 357 -7.70 -25.34 39.58
C HIS A 357 -9.03 -24.57 39.63
N ALA A 358 -9.03 -23.31 40.06
CA ALA A 358 -10.18 -22.41 39.87
C ALA A 358 -10.45 -22.23 38.37
N ARG A 359 -11.73 -22.20 37.98
CA ARG A 359 -12.13 -22.01 36.58
C ARG A 359 -11.99 -20.54 36.20
N ILE A 360 -11.18 -20.25 35.18
CA ILE A 360 -10.86 -18.92 34.67
C ILE A 360 -11.45 -18.77 33.27
N GLU A 361 -12.19 -17.68 33.03
CA GLU A 361 -12.70 -17.29 31.71
C GLU A 361 -11.72 -16.30 31.05
N LYS A 362 -11.56 -16.39 29.72
CA LYS A 362 -10.76 -15.42 28.97
C LYS A 362 -11.57 -14.14 28.78
N ASN A 363 -11.13 -13.03 29.37
CA ASN A 363 -11.84 -11.74 29.41
C ASN A 363 -11.12 -10.61 28.66
N GLY A 364 -10.24 -10.95 27.73
CA GLY A 364 -9.44 -10.00 26.95
C GLY A 364 -8.68 -10.70 25.82
N GLY A 365 -7.94 -9.91 25.05
CA GLY A 365 -7.05 -10.41 24.00
C GLY A 365 -5.70 -10.88 24.52
N CYS A 366 -5.23 -10.34 25.65
CA CYS A 366 -3.93 -10.69 26.21
C CYS A 366 -3.88 -12.17 26.64
N ASN A 367 -2.76 -12.84 26.34
CA ASN A 367 -2.54 -14.21 26.81
C ASN A 367 -1.95 -14.27 28.23
N HIS A 368 -1.52 -13.13 28.78
CA HIS A 368 -1.11 -13.00 30.18
C HIS A 368 -2.34 -13.02 31.08
N MET A 369 -2.48 -14.06 31.91
CA MET A 369 -3.65 -14.24 32.77
C MET A 369 -3.25 -14.29 34.24
N THR A 370 -3.94 -13.51 35.06
CA THR A 370 -3.78 -13.53 36.52
C THR A 370 -4.99 -14.20 37.17
N CYS A 371 -4.77 -15.29 37.92
CA CYS A 371 -5.85 -16.00 38.60
C CYS A 371 -6.52 -15.14 39.68
N TYR A 372 -7.84 -14.92 39.60
CA TYR A 372 -8.57 -14.14 40.61
C TYR A 372 -8.57 -14.77 42.01
N SER A 373 -8.39 -16.10 42.11
CA SER A 373 -8.48 -16.83 43.39
C SER A 373 -7.12 -16.96 44.09
N CYS A 374 -6.02 -17.14 43.35
CA CYS A 374 -4.70 -17.39 43.94
C CYS A 374 -3.60 -16.45 43.42
N HIS A 375 -3.96 -15.49 42.56
CA HIS A 375 -3.07 -14.49 41.95
C HIS A 375 -1.87 -15.05 41.21
N TYR A 376 -1.93 -16.33 40.80
CA TYR A 376 -0.91 -16.93 39.94
C TYR A 376 -1.02 -16.39 38.51
N GLU A 377 0.10 -15.96 37.96
CA GLU A 377 0.24 -15.44 36.60
C GLU A 377 0.72 -16.54 35.66
N PHE A 378 -0.03 -16.79 34.59
CA PHE A 378 0.24 -17.87 33.66
C PHE A 378 -0.15 -17.50 32.22
N CYS A 379 0.40 -18.24 31.26
CA CYS A 379 0.06 -18.10 29.85
C CYS A 379 -1.23 -18.88 29.52
N TRP A 380 -2.20 -18.22 28.88
CA TRP A 380 -3.47 -18.84 28.46
C TRP A 380 -3.28 -20.02 27.50
N ILE A 381 -2.25 -19.97 26.64
CA ILE A 381 -2.00 -20.98 25.63
C ILE A 381 -1.46 -22.27 26.30
N CYS A 382 -0.30 -22.19 26.96
CA CYS A 382 0.38 -23.38 27.48
C CYS A 382 0.12 -23.70 28.96
N GLY A 383 -0.48 -22.79 29.73
CA GLY A 383 -0.72 -22.99 31.16
C GLY A 383 0.51 -22.87 32.06
N HIS A 384 1.70 -22.57 31.52
CA HIS A 384 2.92 -22.40 32.31
C HIS A 384 3.05 -20.98 32.91
N GLU A 385 3.94 -20.84 33.89
CA GLU A 385 4.23 -19.60 34.59
C GLU A 385 4.59 -18.46 33.63
N TRP A 386 3.98 -17.29 33.82
CA TRP A 386 4.22 -16.13 32.96
C TRP A 386 5.67 -15.65 33.02
N ALA A 387 6.28 -15.63 34.20
CA ALA A 387 7.67 -15.21 34.40
C ALA A 387 8.68 -15.98 33.53
N SER A 388 8.36 -17.23 33.16
CA SER A 388 9.22 -18.04 32.29
C SER A 388 9.20 -17.59 30.82
N HIS A 389 8.16 -16.88 30.37
CA HIS A 389 8.01 -16.40 28.99
C HIS A 389 8.91 -15.18 28.65
N GLY A 390 9.65 -14.66 29.62
CA GLY A 390 10.55 -13.51 29.45
C GLY A 390 12.00 -13.86 29.06
N GLY A 391 12.41 -15.13 29.09
CA GLY A 391 13.81 -15.55 28.89
C GLY A 391 14.03 -16.49 27.69
N ASP A 392 15.29 -16.66 27.28
CA ASP A 392 15.69 -17.42 26.07
C ASP A 392 15.36 -18.92 26.09
N PHE A 393 15.04 -19.47 27.27
CA PHE A 393 14.92 -20.91 27.48
C PHE A 393 13.51 -21.47 27.26
N TYR A 394 12.47 -20.64 27.31
CA TYR A 394 11.08 -21.09 27.24
C TYR A 394 10.37 -20.55 26.00
N ASN A 395 10.15 -21.44 25.02
CA ASN A 395 9.48 -21.12 23.76
C ASN A 395 8.12 -21.82 23.71
N CYS A 396 7.06 -21.08 24.04
CA CYS A 396 5.67 -21.55 23.99
C CYS A 396 5.20 -21.77 22.54
N ASN A 397 5.72 -21.01 21.58
CA ASN A 397 5.30 -21.04 20.18
C ASN A 397 5.82 -22.26 19.39
N ARG A 398 6.97 -22.82 19.78
CA ARG A 398 7.64 -23.93 19.09
C ARG A 398 7.01 -25.29 19.40
N TYR A 399 6.74 -26.09 18.37
CA TYR A 399 6.28 -27.46 18.55
C TYR A 399 7.43 -28.38 19.00
N LYS A 400 7.19 -29.20 20.01
CA LYS A 400 8.11 -30.25 20.47
C LYS A 400 7.31 -31.57 20.60
N PRO A 401 7.66 -32.64 19.86
CA PRO A 401 6.97 -33.91 19.98
C PRO A 401 7.22 -34.51 21.37
N GLU A 402 6.18 -35.11 21.95
CA GLU A 402 6.33 -35.90 23.16
C GLU A 402 7.10 -37.19 22.84
N LYS A 403 8.09 -37.55 23.67
CA LYS A 403 8.82 -38.82 23.53
C LYS A 403 7.95 -39.99 24.01
N ASN A 404 6.90 -40.35 23.27
CA ASN A 404 6.08 -41.51 23.58
C ASN A 404 6.65 -42.76 22.88
N GLN A 405 7.32 -43.61 23.65
CA GLN A 405 7.79 -44.92 23.19
C GLN A 405 6.58 -45.84 22.91
N GLY A 406 6.20 -46.04 21.64
CA GLY A 406 5.48 -47.27 21.25
C GLY A 406 4.13 -47.21 20.52
N LYS A 407 3.79 -46.16 19.75
CA LYS A 407 2.69 -46.21 18.75
C LYS A 407 3.16 -45.60 17.43
N ASN A 408 2.53 -45.94 16.30
CA ASN A 408 2.84 -45.47 14.92
C ASN A 408 3.25 -43.98 14.88
N GLU A 409 4.54 -43.72 15.11
CA GLU A 409 5.08 -42.40 15.48
C GLU A 409 4.78 -41.35 14.40
N HIS A 410 4.84 -41.77 13.13
CA HIS A 410 4.71 -40.89 11.98
C HIS A 410 3.31 -40.29 11.75
N ILE A 411 2.24 -40.94 12.23
CA ILE A 411 0.86 -40.46 12.02
C ILE A 411 0.42 -39.60 13.21
N THR A 412 0.76 -40.00 14.44
CA THR A 412 0.42 -39.25 15.66
C THR A 412 1.16 -37.93 15.73
N ASP A 413 2.46 -37.91 15.38
CA ASP A 413 3.27 -36.68 15.41
C ASP A 413 2.76 -35.60 14.44
N ASN A 414 2.14 -36.01 13.32
CA ASN A 414 1.54 -35.08 12.37
C ASN A 414 0.22 -34.48 12.88
N VAL A 415 -0.59 -35.25 13.61
CA VAL A 415 -1.85 -34.76 14.20
C VAL A 415 -1.57 -33.83 15.38
N ASP A 416 -0.62 -34.17 16.24
CA ASP A 416 -0.24 -33.35 17.40
C ASP A 416 0.41 -32.04 16.96
N ARG A 417 1.28 -32.09 15.93
CA ARG A 417 1.82 -30.87 15.31
C ARG A 417 0.70 -30.01 14.75
N LEU A 418 -0.22 -30.60 13.98
CA LEU A 418 -1.35 -29.88 13.40
C LEU A 418 -2.19 -29.18 14.48
N ALA A 419 -2.53 -29.89 15.56
CA ALA A 419 -3.27 -29.35 16.70
C ALA A 419 -2.55 -28.17 17.36
N HIS A 420 -1.23 -28.28 17.58
CA HIS A 420 -0.40 -27.21 18.17
C HIS A 420 -0.49 -25.90 17.38
N TYR A 421 -0.38 -25.98 16.05
CA TYR A 421 -0.45 -24.80 15.18
C TYR A 421 -1.89 -24.27 15.05
N PHE A 422 -2.91 -25.13 15.01
CA PHE A 422 -4.32 -24.72 14.97
C PHE A 422 -4.79 -24.04 16.24
N GLU A 423 -4.37 -24.49 17.43
CA GLU A 423 -4.75 -23.84 18.69
C GLU A 423 -4.27 -22.39 18.71
N ARG A 424 -3.03 -22.14 18.29
CA ARG A 424 -2.43 -20.80 18.27
C ARG A 424 -3.04 -19.90 17.20
N PHE A 425 -3.25 -20.43 15.99
CA PHE A 425 -4.02 -19.76 14.93
C PHE A 425 -5.40 -19.30 15.46
N SER A 426 -6.14 -20.22 16.06
CA SER A 426 -7.50 -19.95 16.58
C SER A 426 -7.49 -18.97 17.75
N ASN A 427 -6.47 -19.06 18.62
CA ASN A 427 -6.32 -18.16 19.77
C ASN A 427 -6.10 -16.71 19.31
N HIS A 428 -5.25 -16.45 18.30
CA HIS A 428 -5.04 -15.10 17.79
C HIS A 428 -6.28 -14.51 17.11
N ILE A 429 -7.07 -15.32 16.40
CA ILE A 429 -8.38 -14.89 15.87
C ILE A 429 -9.29 -14.43 17.01
N LYS A 430 -9.44 -15.25 18.05
CA LYS A 430 -10.28 -14.94 19.21
C LYS A 430 -9.79 -13.72 19.99
N SER A 431 -8.47 -13.58 20.17
CA SER A 431 -7.87 -12.40 20.80
C SER A 431 -8.22 -11.14 20.01
N ARG A 432 -8.08 -11.16 18.68
CA ARG A 432 -8.42 -10.03 17.81
C ARG A 432 -9.90 -9.67 17.87
N GLU A 433 -10.80 -10.64 17.82
CA GLU A 433 -12.26 -10.42 17.95
C GLU A 433 -12.63 -9.77 19.29
N THR A 434 -11.97 -10.20 20.38
CA THR A 434 -12.19 -9.65 21.72
C THR A 434 -11.64 -8.24 21.84
N GLU A 435 -10.42 -8.00 21.35
CA GLU A 435 -9.78 -6.69 21.28
C GLU A 435 -10.62 -5.69 20.47
N GLU A 436 -11.17 -6.12 19.32
CA GLU A 436 -12.06 -5.30 18.50
C GLU A 436 -13.35 -4.92 19.23
N LYS A 437 -13.98 -5.88 19.93
CA LYS A 437 -15.20 -5.63 20.71
C LYS A 437 -14.97 -4.65 21.87
N MET A 438 -13.83 -4.75 22.55
CA MET A 438 -13.50 -3.94 23.72
C MET A 438 -12.83 -2.59 23.36
N ARG A 439 -12.49 -2.39 22.08
CA ARG A 439 -11.72 -1.24 21.58
C ARG A 439 -12.24 0.12 22.04
N GLY A 440 -13.55 0.33 21.97
CA GLY A 440 -14.16 1.61 22.37
C GLY A 440 -13.97 1.92 23.85
N GLU A 441 -14.04 0.92 24.71
CA GLU A 441 -13.82 1.05 26.15
C GLU A 441 -12.35 1.36 26.45
N TYR A 442 -11.43 0.63 25.82
CA TYR A 442 -9.98 0.86 25.95
C TYR A 442 -9.57 2.25 25.44
N GLN A 443 -10.09 2.67 24.29
CA GLN A 443 -9.83 4.02 23.73
C GLN A 443 -10.28 5.11 24.70
N THR A 444 -11.51 5.00 25.24
CA THR A 444 -12.06 5.99 26.16
C THR A 444 -11.24 6.06 27.46
N ARG A 445 -10.88 4.90 28.03
CA ARG A 445 -10.07 4.83 29.24
C ARG A 445 -8.68 5.42 29.04
N LEU A 446 -7.98 5.01 27.98
CA LEU A 446 -6.63 5.48 27.69
C LEU A 446 -6.61 6.96 27.32
N LEU A 447 -7.59 7.46 26.56
CA LEU A 447 -7.68 8.89 26.24
C LEU A 447 -7.77 9.74 27.51
N LYS A 448 -8.66 9.35 28.44
CA LYS A 448 -8.77 10.03 29.73
C LYS A 448 -7.46 9.95 30.51
N LEU A 449 -6.88 8.76 30.60
CA LEU A 449 -5.65 8.50 31.36
C LEU A 449 -4.47 9.35 30.84
N LEU A 450 -4.31 9.47 29.52
CA LEU A 450 -3.25 10.23 28.87
C LEU A 450 -3.45 11.75 28.99
N THR A 451 -4.69 12.23 28.83
CA THR A 451 -5.01 13.67 28.89
C THR A 451 -5.03 14.21 30.31
N THR A 452 -5.34 13.37 31.30
CA THR A 452 -5.36 13.75 32.73
C THR A 452 -4.16 13.22 33.51
N HIS A 453 -3.07 12.83 32.83
CA HIS A 453 -1.89 12.28 33.50
C HIS A 453 -1.26 13.34 34.42
N ALA A 454 -0.94 12.95 35.66
CA ALA A 454 -0.57 13.91 36.71
C ALA A 454 0.71 14.71 36.42
N GLN A 455 1.68 14.09 35.72
CA GLN A 455 3.00 14.69 35.47
C GLN A 455 3.26 15.03 34.00
N TYR A 456 2.57 14.36 33.08
CA TYR A 456 2.87 14.40 31.64
C TYR A 456 1.56 14.32 30.81
N PRO A 457 0.61 15.25 30.99
CA PRO A 457 -0.60 15.27 30.19
C PRO A 457 -0.24 15.62 28.74
N ILE A 458 -0.92 14.97 27.79
CA ILE A 458 -0.81 15.29 26.35
C ILE A 458 -2.11 15.84 25.82
N GLU A 459 -2.05 16.61 24.74
CA GLU A 459 -3.25 17.16 24.10
C GLU A 459 -4.13 16.04 23.55
N GLU A 460 -5.46 16.24 23.58
CA GLU A 460 -6.44 15.25 23.12
C GLU A 460 -6.18 14.82 21.67
N ARG A 461 -5.83 15.76 20.80
CA ARG A 461 -5.52 15.48 19.39
C ARG A 461 -4.30 14.57 19.23
N GLU A 462 -3.27 14.77 20.04
CA GLU A 462 -2.05 13.94 20.03
C GLU A 462 -2.34 12.56 20.61
N ALA A 463 -3.11 12.49 21.69
CA ALA A 463 -3.55 11.24 22.29
C ALA A 463 -4.35 10.40 21.27
N LEU A 464 -5.28 10.99 20.55
CA LEU A 464 -6.06 10.31 19.51
C LEU A 464 -5.18 9.77 18.38
N LYS A 465 -4.16 10.52 17.95
CA LYS A 465 -3.18 10.04 16.95
C LYS A 465 -2.38 8.86 17.48
N LEU A 466 -1.89 8.93 18.72
CA LEU A 466 -1.15 7.83 19.37
C LEU A 466 -2.02 6.59 19.48
N LEU A 467 -3.26 6.71 19.98
CA LEU A 467 -4.18 5.60 20.13
C LEU A 467 -4.51 4.97 18.77
N LYS A 468 -4.75 5.77 17.72
CA LYS A 468 -4.96 5.25 16.36
C LYS A 468 -3.78 4.40 15.89
N LYS A 469 -2.54 4.88 16.08
CA LYS A 469 -1.32 4.13 15.74
C LYS A 469 -1.16 2.86 16.57
N LEU A 470 -1.35 2.95 17.88
CA LEU A 470 -1.25 1.82 18.83
C LEU A 470 -2.20 0.69 18.46
N PHE A 471 -3.47 1.00 18.28
CA PHE A 471 -4.49 0.02 17.94
C PHE A 471 -4.27 -0.58 16.55
N HIS A 472 -3.86 0.23 15.57
CA HIS A 472 -3.50 -0.27 14.26
C HIS A 472 -2.31 -1.25 14.31
N GLN A 473 -1.26 -0.95 15.09
CA GLN A 473 -0.11 -1.84 15.26
C GLN A 473 -0.49 -3.15 15.94
N ILE A 474 -1.37 -3.13 16.95
CA ILE A 474 -1.88 -4.35 17.59
C ILE A 474 -2.64 -5.21 16.57
N ASP A 475 -3.58 -4.62 15.81
CA ASP A 475 -4.38 -5.34 14.81
C ASP A 475 -3.52 -5.93 13.70
N PHE A 476 -2.55 -5.15 13.24
CA PHE A 476 -1.56 -5.54 12.24
C PHE A 476 -0.77 -6.74 12.73
N ALA A 477 -0.13 -6.64 13.88
CA ALA A 477 0.69 -7.71 14.42
C ALA A 477 -0.12 -8.97 14.77
N ARG A 478 -1.35 -8.84 15.28
CA ARG A 478 -2.27 -9.98 15.49
C ARG A 478 -2.64 -10.68 14.19
N THR A 479 -2.82 -9.94 13.10
CA THR A 479 -3.09 -10.51 11.78
C THR A 479 -1.87 -11.29 11.26
N ILE A 480 -0.66 -10.74 11.41
CA ILE A 480 0.58 -11.45 11.06
C ILE A 480 0.74 -12.71 11.89
N LEU A 481 0.57 -12.62 13.22
CA LEU A 481 0.68 -13.76 14.12
C LEU A 481 -0.32 -14.86 13.77
N THR A 482 -1.57 -14.50 13.46
CA THR A 482 -2.59 -15.45 13.01
C THR A 482 -2.06 -16.28 11.84
N TRP A 483 -1.57 -15.64 10.79
CA TRP A 483 -1.11 -16.33 9.58
C TRP A 483 0.31 -16.91 9.66
N SER A 484 1.12 -16.46 10.63
CA SER A 484 2.47 -16.97 10.86
C SER A 484 2.48 -18.44 11.32
N TYR A 485 1.46 -18.87 12.06
CA TYR A 485 1.35 -20.25 12.54
C TYR A 485 1.06 -21.25 11.41
N PRO A 486 0.03 -21.06 10.57
CA PRO A 486 -0.15 -21.86 9.36
C PRO A 486 1.09 -21.85 8.47
N HIS A 487 1.76 -20.71 8.31
CA HIS A 487 3.00 -20.62 7.53
C HIS A 487 4.10 -21.55 8.10
N ALA A 488 4.39 -21.44 9.41
CA ALA A 488 5.37 -22.28 10.10
C ALA A 488 5.02 -23.78 10.09
N TYR A 489 3.73 -24.14 10.09
CA TYR A 489 3.31 -25.54 9.94
C TYR A 489 3.78 -26.15 8.61
N TYR A 490 3.68 -25.40 7.51
CA TYR A 490 4.12 -25.86 6.19
C TYR A 490 5.64 -25.78 5.99
N MET A 491 6.38 -25.09 6.86
CA MET A 491 7.84 -25.15 6.85
C MET A 491 8.35 -26.54 7.28
N LYS A 492 9.53 -26.91 6.79
CA LYS A 492 10.15 -28.20 7.09
C LYS A 492 10.50 -28.29 8.57
N TYR A 493 9.93 -29.28 9.26
CA TYR A 493 10.19 -29.50 10.68
C TYR A 493 11.69 -29.74 10.94
N GLY A 494 12.21 -29.11 12.01
CA GLY A 494 13.61 -29.23 12.41
C GLY A 494 14.60 -28.46 11.53
N SER A 495 14.14 -27.69 10.54
CA SER A 495 15.03 -26.92 9.69
C SER A 495 15.60 -25.67 10.41
N PRO A 496 16.79 -25.18 10.01
CA PRO A 496 17.32 -23.92 10.52
C PRO A 496 16.40 -22.74 10.23
N GLU A 497 15.78 -22.71 9.05
CA GLU A 497 14.86 -21.65 8.61
C GLU A 497 13.65 -21.57 9.53
N LEU A 498 13.03 -22.72 9.86
CA LEU A 498 11.92 -22.76 10.82
C LEU A 498 12.38 -22.27 12.20
N SER A 499 13.58 -22.64 12.63
CA SER A 499 14.09 -22.24 13.95
C SER A 499 14.32 -20.72 14.04
N VAL A 500 14.82 -20.09 12.96
CA VAL A 500 14.96 -18.63 12.88
C VAL A 500 13.60 -17.95 12.81
N PHE A 501 12.67 -18.47 11.99
CA PHE A 501 11.31 -17.96 11.91
C PHE A 501 10.60 -18.00 13.26
N GLU A 502 10.64 -19.14 13.97
CA GLU A 502 10.04 -19.31 15.30
C GLU A 502 10.68 -18.36 16.35
N TYR A 503 11.96 -18.05 16.22
CA TYR A 503 12.63 -17.08 17.11
C TYR A 503 12.05 -15.67 16.94
N VAL A 504 11.95 -15.19 15.69
CA VAL A 504 11.39 -13.85 15.41
C VAL A 504 9.89 -13.82 15.72
N GLN A 505 9.15 -14.89 15.40
CA GLN A 505 7.73 -15.02 15.71
C GLN A 505 7.47 -14.86 17.22
N ARG A 506 8.28 -15.52 18.07
CA ARG A 506 8.20 -15.39 19.53
C ARG A 506 8.39 -13.95 19.99
N ASP A 507 9.33 -13.23 19.40
CA ASP A 507 9.60 -11.83 19.78
C ASP A 507 8.43 -10.92 19.40
N VAL A 508 7.81 -11.13 18.23
CA VAL A 508 6.55 -10.45 17.86
C VAL A 508 5.47 -10.73 18.90
N GLU A 509 5.24 -12.00 19.26
CA GLU A 509 4.22 -12.36 20.26
C GLU A 509 4.46 -11.69 21.62
N LYS A 510 5.70 -11.73 22.10
CA LYS A 510 6.09 -11.15 23.39
C LYS A 510 5.74 -9.66 23.44
N PHE A 511 6.12 -8.90 22.42
CA PHE A 511 5.88 -7.45 22.42
C PHE A 511 4.41 -7.09 22.16
N VAL A 512 3.68 -7.89 21.39
CA VAL A 512 2.23 -7.71 21.21
C VAL A 512 1.48 -8.02 22.51
N ASP A 513 1.85 -9.09 23.21
CA ASP A 513 1.22 -9.42 24.49
C ASP A 513 1.58 -8.40 25.57
N GLN A 514 2.80 -7.84 25.55
CA GLN A 514 3.16 -6.69 26.40
C GLN A 514 2.29 -5.46 26.10
N LEU A 515 2.13 -5.08 24.83
CA LEU A 515 1.29 -3.95 24.44
C LEU A 515 -0.18 -4.15 24.83
N THR A 516 -0.71 -5.35 24.61
CA THR A 516 -2.10 -5.66 24.97
C THR A 516 -2.29 -5.68 26.48
N ASP A 517 -1.35 -6.20 27.27
CA ASP A 517 -1.41 -6.10 28.74
C ASP A 517 -1.41 -4.63 29.23
N MET A 518 -0.57 -3.78 28.62
CA MET A 518 -0.58 -2.34 28.91
C MET A 518 -1.94 -1.71 28.60
N VAL A 519 -2.52 -2.07 27.45
CA VAL A 519 -3.82 -1.57 27.00
C VAL A 519 -4.94 -2.09 27.88
N GLU A 520 -4.93 -3.34 28.33
CA GLU A 520 -6.06 -3.99 29.01
C GLU A 520 -6.02 -3.80 30.53
N ASN A 521 -4.85 -3.95 31.15
CA ASN A 521 -4.71 -4.15 32.59
C ASN A 521 -3.99 -3.01 33.33
N GLN A 522 -3.05 -2.32 32.67
CA GLN A 522 -2.18 -1.38 33.36
C GLN A 522 -2.83 -0.01 33.60
N THR A 523 -2.47 0.60 34.73
CA THR A 523 -2.92 1.93 35.17
C THR A 523 -1.74 2.87 35.38
N GLY A 524 -1.93 4.18 35.19
CA GLY A 524 -0.88 5.18 35.41
C GLY A 524 0.16 5.28 34.29
N LEU A 525 -0.17 4.80 33.09
CA LEU A 525 0.65 4.93 31.89
C LEU A 525 0.75 6.40 31.42
N CYS A 526 1.84 6.73 30.75
CA CYS A 526 2.01 7.97 30.00
C CYS A 526 2.29 7.66 28.52
N ALA A 527 2.29 8.70 27.68
CA ALA A 527 2.49 8.54 26.25
C ALA A 527 3.83 7.85 25.90
N ASN A 528 4.88 8.13 26.67
CA ASN A 528 6.22 7.60 26.44
C ASN A 528 6.34 6.10 26.72
N ASP A 529 5.48 5.53 27.57
CA ASP A 529 5.55 4.11 27.94
C ASP A 529 5.27 3.21 26.73
N PHE A 530 4.41 3.65 25.81
CA PHE A 530 4.05 2.90 24.60
C PHE A 530 5.16 2.91 23.54
N ARG A 531 6.08 3.88 23.56
CA ARG A 531 7.03 4.12 22.46
C ARG A 531 7.92 2.91 22.17
N VAL A 532 8.56 2.35 23.20
CA VAL A 532 9.51 1.25 23.02
C VAL A 532 8.79 -0.04 22.61
N PRO A 533 7.70 -0.47 23.28
CA PRO A 533 6.96 -1.66 22.85
C PRO A 533 6.37 -1.54 21.44
N MET A 534 5.84 -0.36 21.06
CA MET A 534 5.34 -0.10 19.70
C MET A 534 6.44 -0.27 18.64
N LEU A 535 7.60 0.36 18.84
CA LEU A 535 8.75 0.21 17.94
C LEU A 535 9.27 -1.23 17.89
N ALA A 536 9.24 -1.95 19.01
CA ALA A 536 9.64 -3.34 19.07
C ALA A 536 8.70 -4.24 18.26
N VAL A 537 7.37 -4.04 18.35
CA VAL A 537 6.42 -4.77 17.51
C VAL A 537 6.68 -4.48 16.03
N GLU A 538 6.80 -3.22 15.65
CA GLU A 538 7.02 -2.80 14.26
C GLU A 538 8.27 -3.46 13.66
N LYS A 539 9.42 -3.33 14.32
CA LYS A 539 10.69 -3.91 13.84
C LYS A 539 10.68 -5.43 13.78
N ASN A 540 10.08 -6.10 14.75
CA ASN A 540 10.03 -7.56 14.76
C ASN A 540 9.07 -8.10 13.70
N VAL A 541 7.92 -7.45 13.47
CA VAL A 541 7.01 -7.81 12.38
C VAL A 541 7.68 -7.60 11.03
N GLU A 542 8.32 -6.45 10.81
CA GLU A 542 9.07 -6.17 9.60
C GLU A 542 10.16 -7.22 9.35
N THR A 543 10.91 -7.58 10.40
CA THR A 543 11.95 -8.62 10.33
C THR A 543 11.37 -9.99 9.96
N LEU A 544 10.23 -10.36 10.54
CA LEU A 544 9.53 -11.61 10.22
C LEU A 544 9.10 -11.64 8.75
N LEU A 545 8.51 -10.55 8.26
CA LEU A 545 8.03 -10.45 6.88
C LEU A 545 9.19 -10.40 5.88
N LYS A 546 10.27 -9.68 6.18
CA LYS A 546 11.51 -9.68 5.39
C LYS A 546 12.10 -11.08 5.26
N HIS A 547 12.18 -11.84 6.36
CA HIS A 547 12.71 -13.20 6.33
C HIS A 547 11.93 -14.08 5.34
N VAL A 548 10.62 -13.89 5.27
CA VAL A 548 9.74 -14.65 4.38
C VAL A 548 9.77 -14.12 2.94
N SER A 549 9.78 -12.80 2.73
CA SER A 549 9.62 -12.18 1.41
C SER A 549 10.74 -12.53 0.43
N HIS A 550 11.97 -12.75 0.90
CA HIS A 550 13.08 -13.22 0.06
C HIS A 550 12.80 -14.57 -0.61
N SER A 551 11.85 -15.35 -0.08
CA SER A 551 11.44 -16.65 -0.64
C SER A 551 10.39 -16.54 -1.75
N TYR A 552 9.76 -15.37 -1.92
CA TYR A 552 8.71 -15.10 -2.92
C TYR A 552 9.25 -14.47 -4.22
N SER A 553 10.54 -14.09 -4.24
CA SER A 553 11.19 -13.41 -5.37
C SER A 553 11.79 -14.36 -6.42
N ASN A 554 11.50 -15.66 -6.34
CA ASN A 554 11.94 -16.69 -7.30
C ASN A 554 10.78 -17.29 -8.08
#